data_AF-A0A377ADV7-F1
#
_entry.id   AF-A0A377ADV7-F1
#
_cell.length_a   1.000
_cell.length_b   1.000
_cell.length_c   1.000
_cell.angle_alpha   90.00
_cell.angle_beta   90.00
_cell.angle_gamma   90.00
#
_symmetry.space_group_name_H-M   'P 1'
#
loop_
_entity.id
_entity.type
_entity.pdbx_description
1 polymer ?
#
loop_
_entity_poly.entity_id
_entity_poly.type
_entity_poly.pdbx_seq_one_letter_code
_entity_poly.pdbx_strand_id
1 'polypeptide(L)'
;MNVETNMPEALDRCEFMINNALSGVEPFRFNAVLCNPPFHQQHALTDNVAWEMFHHARRCLKINGELYIVANRHLDYFHKLKKIFGNCTTIATNNKFVVLKTVKLGRRR
;
A
#
# COMPACT_ATOMS: atom_id res chain seq x y z
N MET A 1 8.69 -21.09 2.21
CA MET A 1 8.04 -19.75 2.24
C MET A 1 6.75 -19.79 3.07
N ASN A 2 6.32 -18.69 3.70
CA ASN A 2 5.07 -18.67 4.50
C ASN A 2 3.84 -19.22 3.74
N VAL A 3 3.77 -19.02 2.41
CA VAL A 3 2.68 -19.55 1.59
C VAL A 3 2.67 -21.07 1.52
N GLU A 4 3.84 -21.74 1.52
CA GLU A 4 3.92 -23.21 1.45
C GLU A 4 3.28 -23.86 2.67
N THR A 5 3.33 -23.18 3.82
CA THR A 5 2.76 -23.68 5.08
C THR A 5 1.29 -23.29 5.24
N ASN A 6 0.91 -22.07 4.84
CA ASN A 6 -0.42 -21.53 5.16
C ASN A 6 -1.43 -21.63 4.00
N MET A 7 -0.97 -21.67 2.73
CA MET A 7 -1.79 -21.74 1.51
C MET A 7 -1.03 -22.45 0.36
N PRO A 8 -0.64 -23.72 0.51
CA PRO A 8 0.20 -24.42 -0.46
C PRO A 8 -0.40 -24.44 -1.89
N GLU A 9 -1.72 -24.47 -2.01
CA GLU A 9 -2.47 -24.46 -3.26
C GLU A 9 -2.40 -23.13 -4.04
N ALA A 10 -1.88 -22.06 -3.42
CA ALA A 10 -1.72 -20.75 -4.07
C ALA A 10 -0.30 -20.51 -4.61
N LEU A 11 0.63 -21.44 -4.37
CA LEU A 11 2.06 -21.26 -4.66
C LEU A 11 2.32 -21.03 -6.15
N ASP A 12 1.59 -21.73 -7.03
CA ASP A 12 1.69 -21.62 -8.49
C ASP A 12 1.30 -20.24 -9.04
N ARG A 13 0.57 -19.44 -8.25
CA ARG A 13 0.14 -18.08 -8.59
C ARG A 13 0.89 -17.00 -7.80
N CYS A 14 2.00 -17.37 -7.14
CA CYS A 14 2.82 -16.45 -6.36
C CYS A 14 4.12 -16.08 -7.09
N GLU A 15 4.46 -14.79 -7.08
CA GLU A 15 5.76 -14.27 -7.51
C GLU A 15 6.46 -13.66 -6.30
N PHE A 16 7.70 -14.08 -6.04
CA PHE A 16 8.52 -13.56 -4.94
C PHE A 16 9.61 -12.67 -5.51
N MET A 17 9.61 -11.40 -5.09
CA MET A 17 10.50 -10.39 -5.64
C MET A 17 11.20 -9.64 -4.51
N ILE A 18 12.54 -9.67 -4.52
CA ILE A 18 13.36 -8.76 -3.71
C ILE A 18 13.47 -7.44 -4.48
N ASN A 19 13.02 -6.34 -3.89
CA ASN A 19 13.02 -5.04 -4.57
C ASN A 19 13.02 -3.87 -3.56
N ASN A 20 13.40 -2.67 -4.01
CA ASN A 20 13.08 -1.42 -3.34
C ASN A 20 11.63 -1.03 -3.68
N ALA A 21 10.69 -1.40 -2.81
CA ALA A 21 9.25 -1.26 -3.03
C ALA A 21 8.82 -1.84 -4.40
N LEU A 22 8.35 -1.01 -5.35
CA LEU A 22 7.96 -1.44 -6.70
C LEU A 22 8.80 -0.75 -7.78
N SER A 23 10.06 -0.44 -7.49
CA SER A 23 11.00 0.12 -8.47
C SER A 23 11.12 -0.80 -9.68
N GLY A 24 11.04 -0.25 -10.89
CA GLY A 24 11.10 -1.03 -12.14
C GLY A 24 9.86 -1.87 -12.47
N VAL A 25 8.84 -1.93 -11.60
CA VAL A 25 7.59 -2.63 -11.90
C VAL A 25 6.72 -1.77 -12.82
N GLU A 26 6.10 -2.37 -13.84
CA GLU A 26 5.27 -1.65 -14.81
C GLU A 26 4.06 -0.91 -14.18
N PRO A 27 3.68 0.27 -14.72
CA PRO A 27 2.47 0.96 -14.30
C PRO A 27 1.21 0.17 -14.70
N PHE A 28 0.10 0.39 -14.00
CA PHE A 28 -1.20 -0.26 -14.30
C PHE A 28 -1.18 -1.80 -14.33
N ARG A 29 -0.28 -2.43 -13.55
CA ARG A 29 -0.15 -3.89 -13.44
C ARG A 29 -1.16 -4.50 -12.46
N PHE A 30 -1.34 -3.90 -11.29
CA PHE A 30 -2.07 -4.53 -10.18
C PHE A 30 -3.51 -4.03 -10.04
N ASN A 31 -4.40 -4.95 -9.65
CA ASN A 31 -5.77 -4.63 -9.25
C ASN A 31 -5.85 -4.16 -7.80
N ALA A 32 -5.00 -4.70 -6.92
CA ALA A 32 -4.92 -4.30 -5.53
C ALA A 32 -3.46 -4.33 -5.04
N VAL A 33 -3.14 -3.46 -4.08
CA VAL A 33 -1.89 -3.47 -3.32
C VAL A 33 -2.24 -3.44 -1.83
N LEU A 34 -1.65 -4.34 -1.05
CA LEU A 34 -1.78 -4.38 0.40
C LEU A 34 -0.42 -4.05 1.00
N CYS A 35 -0.39 -3.13 1.96
CA CYS A 35 0.87 -2.67 2.54
C CYS A 35 0.73 -2.37 4.04
N ASN A 36 1.72 -2.83 4.80
CA ASN A 36 1.93 -2.48 6.20
C ASN A 36 3.30 -1.79 6.28
N PRO A 37 3.37 -0.45 6.07
CA PRO A 37 4.64 0.27 6.04
C PRO A 37 5.42 0.11 7.36
N PRO A 38 6.76 0.13 7.32
CA PRO A 38 7.58 0.03 8.53
C PRO A 38 7.28 1.19 9.49
N PHE A 39 7.27 0.92 10.79
CA PHE A 39 7.07 1.92 11.84
C PHE A 39 8.20 1.83 12.88
N HIS A 40 8.93 2.92 13.11
CA HIS A 40 9.91 3.03 14.20
C HIS A 40 10.00 4.48 14.73
N GLN A 41 10.53 4.63 15.94
CA GLN A 41 10.61 5.88 16.71
C GLN A 41 11.54 6.95 16.11
N GLN A 42 12.20 6.69 14.97
CA GLN A 42 12.97 7.68 14.20
C GLN A 42 12.11 8.26 13.08
N HIS A 43 11.24 9.20 13.45
CA HIS A 43 10.08 9.65 12.68
C HIS A 43 10.35 10.12 11.24
N ALA A 44 11.51 10.67 10.91
CA ALA A 44 11.75 11.28 9.59
C ALA A 44 12.06 10.25 8.48
N LEU A 45 12.86 9.23 8.76
CA LEU A 45 13.31 8.26 7.75
C LEU A 45 12.20 7.29 7.34
N THR A 46 11.42 6.80 8.31
CA THR A 46 10.30 5.89 8.04
C THR A 46 9.18 6.53 7.22
N ASP A 47 9.02 7.85 7.37
CA ASP A 47 7.94 8.58 6.73
C ASP A 47 8.20 8.81 5.22
N ASN A 48 9.47 8.99 4.85
CA ASN A 48 9.91 9.04 3.45
C ASN A 48 9.74 7.69 2.75
N VAL A 49 10.05 6.59 3.44
CA VAL A 49 9.86 5.23 2.89
C VAL A 49 8.38 4.95 2.65
N ALA A 50 7.51 5.22 3.63
CA ALA A 50 6.07 5.03 3.46
C ALA A 50 5.51 5.88 2.30
N TRP A 51 5.99 7.13 2.17
CA TRP A 51 5.63 8.01 1.08
C TRP A 51 6.02 7.42 -0.29
N GLU A 52 7.26 6.94 -0.45
CA GLU A 52 7.72 6.28 -1.67
C GLU A 52 6.87 5.04 -2.00
N MET A 53 6.58 4.20 -1.01
CA MET A 53 5.71 3.03 -1.17
C MET A 53 4.31 3.42 -1.70
N PHE A 54 3.71 4.50 -1.20
CA PHE A 54 2.40 4.97 -1.67
C PHE A 54 2.44 5.49 -3.11
N HIS A 55 3.50 6.19 -3.49
CA HIS A 55 3.70 6.65 -4.86
C HIS A 55 3.90 5.48 -5.83
N HIS A 56 4.68 4.49 -5.43
CA HIS A 56 4.89 3.24 -6.17
C HIS A 56 3.60 2.45 -6.33
N ALA A 57 2.82 2.29 -5.26
CA ALA A 57 1.50 1.66 -5.32
C ALA A 57 0.57 2.40 -6.28
N ARG A 58 0.47 3.74 -6.17
CA ARG A 58 -0.36 4.53 -7.10
C ARG A 58 0.07 4.35 -8.55
N ARG A 59 1.38 4.32 -8.84
CA ARG A 59 1.90 4.15 -10.20
C ARG A 59 1.51 2.78 -10.77
N CYS A 60 1.72 1.72 -9.99
CA CYS A 60 1.53 0.33 -10.43
C CYS A 60 0.06 -0.14 -10.42
N LEU A 61 -0.83 0.55 -9.69
CA LEU A 61 -2.26 0.22 -9.72
C LEU A 61 -2.90 0.55 -11.08
N LYS A 62 -3.84 -0.30 -11.51
CA LYS A 62 -4.80 -0.02 -12.59
C LYS A 62 -5.75 1.09 -12.18
N ILE A 63 -6.39 1.76 -13.15
CA ILE A 63 -7.53 2.64 -12.83
C ILE A 63 -8.60 1.82 -12.12
N ASN A 64 -9.16 2.40 -11.06
CA ASN A 64 -10.07 1.75 -10.10
C ASN A 64 -9.41 0.64 -9.25
N GLY A 65 -8.10 0.44 -9.37
CA GLY A 65 -7.34 -0.42 -8.47
C GLY A 65 -7.19 0.21 -7.09
N GLU A 66 -7.06 -0.64 -6.08
CA GLU A 66 -7.17 -0.24 -4.67
C GLU A 66 -5.86 -0.43 -3.91
N LEU A 67 -5.55 0.51 -3.02
CA LEU A 67 -4.48 0.39 -2.04
C LEU A 67 -5.11 0.28 -0.65
N TYR A 68 -4.71 -0.76 0.09
CA TYR A 68 -5.06 -0.97 1.49
C TYR A 68 -3.82 -0.83 2.37
N ILE A 69 -3.90 0.04 3.37
CA ILE A 69 -2.83 0.30 4.34
C ILE A 69 -3.30 -0.08 5.73
N VAL A 70 -2.47 -0.84 6.46
CA VAL A 70 -2.55 -0.92 7.92
C VAL A 70 -1.48 0.00 8.51
N ALA A 71 -1.83 0.85 9.48
CA ALA A 71 -0.90 1.77 10.11
C ALA A 71 -1.25 2.04 11.58
N ASN A 72 -0.30 2.53 12.36
CA ASN A 72 -0.60 3.03 13.71
C ASN A 72 -1.47 4.29 13.62
N ARG A 73 -2.46 4.42 14.51
CA ARG A 73 -3.46 5.50 14.48
C ARG A 73 -2.91 6.92 14.60
N HIS A 74 -1.74 7.09 15.21
CA HIS A 74 -1.11 8.39 15.39
C HIS A 74 -0.37 8.88 14.12
N LEU A 75 -0.20 8.02 13.12
CA LEU A 75 0.45 8.38 11.85
C LEU A 75 -0.56 9.06 10.92
N ASP A 76 -0.14 10.16 10.29
CA ASP A 76 -1.04 10.97 9.47
C ASP A 76 -1.20 10.46 8.02
N TYR A 77 -1.35 9.14 7.84
CA TYR A 77 -1.41 8.54 6.52
C TYR A 77 -2.70 8.85 5.76
N PHE A 78 -3.78 9.18 6.47
CA PHE A 78 -5.05 9.57 5.83
C PHE A 78 -4.87 10.81 4.93
N HIS A 79 -4.24 11.86 5.43
CA HIS A 79 -4.01 13.09 4.66
C HIS A 79 -3.00 12.87 3.53
N LYS A 80 -1.96 12.07 3.77
CA LYS A 80 -0.98 11.70 2.75
C LYS A 80 -1.61 10.94 1.59
N LEU A 81 -2.42 9.92 1.89
CA LEU A 81 -3.13 9.15 0.87
C LEU A 81 -4.13 10.02 0.11
N LYS A 82 -4.87 10.92 0.78
CA LYS A 82 -5.70 11.92 0.11
C LYS A 82 -4.90 12.82 -0.83
N LYS A 83 -3.71 13.27 -0.44
CA LYS A 83 -2.83 14.09 -1.30
C LYS A 83 -2.34 13.34 -2.53
N ILE A 84 -2.01 12.05 -2.38
CA ILE A 84 -1.46 11.23 -3.47
C ILE A 84 -2.55 10.73 -4.43
N PHE A 85 -3.69 10.26 -3.90
CA PHE A 85 -4.75 9.58 -4.66
C PHE A 85 -6.01 10.43 -4.86
N GLY A 86 -6.17 11.55 -4.15
CA GLY A 86 -7.37 12.39 -4.18
C GLY A 86 -8.53 11.86 -3.34
N ASN A 87 -8.41 10.65 -2.78
CA ASN A 87 -9.43 10.01 -1.94
C ASN A 87 -8.75 9.13 -0.87
N CYS A 88 -9.44 8.92 0.24
CA CYS A 88 -9.06 7.95 1.27
C CYS A 88 -10.27 7.71 2.18
N THR A 89 -10.47 6.46 2.58
CA THR A 89 -11.55 6.04 3.47
C THR A 89 -10.98 5.16 4.57
N THR A 90 -11.42 5.38 5.80
CA THR A 90 -11.13 4.45 6.91
C THR A 90 -12.07 3.25 6.82
N ILE A 91 -11.51 2.06 6.67
CA ILE A 91 -12.26 0.80 6.56
C ILE A 91 -12.51 0.18 7.93
N ALA A 92 -11.49 0.20 8.78
CA ALA A 92 -11.57 -0.33 10.14
C ALA A 92 -10.58 0.41 11.04
N THR A 93 -10.83 0.36 12.34
CA THR A 93 -9.94 0.95 13.35
C THR A 93 -10.06 0.18 14.66
N ASN A 94 -8.98 0.12 15.42
CA ASN A 94 -9.00 -0.36 16.80
C ASN A 94 -8.20 0.60 17.71
N ASN A 95 -7.82 0.22 18.93
CA ASN A 95 -7.11 1.13 19.82
C ASN A 95 -5.70 1.53 19.34
N LYS A 96 -5.07 0.72 18.47
CA LYS A 96 -3.68 0.90 18.03
C LYS A 96 -3.54 1.18 16.53
N PHE A 97 -4.35 0.50 15.72
CA PHE A 97 -4.22 0.46 14.27
C PHE A 97 -5.44 1.01 13.55
N VAL A 98 -5.20 1.53 12.35
CA VAL A 98 -6.22 1.93 11.39
C VAL A 98 -5.97 1.22 10.06
N VAL A 99 -7.06 0.80 9.41
CA VAL A 99 -7.04 0.29 8.04
C VAL A 99 -7.61 1.37 7.12
N LEU A 100 -6.79 1.83 6.18
CA LEU A 100 -7.15 2.85 5.21
C LEU A 100 -7.25 2.23 3.82
N LYS A 101 -8.23 2.68 3.03
CA LYS A 101 -8.37 2.34 1.61
C LYS A 101 -8.30 3.60 0.76
N THR A 102 -7.64 3.51 -0.38
CA THR A 102 -7.73 4.51 -1.44
C THR A 102 -7.81 3.84 -2.81
N VAL A 103 -8.42 4.52 -3.78
CA VAL A 103 -8.64 4.04 -5.14
C VAL A 103 -7.85 4.91 -6.12
N LYS A 104 -7.14 4.29 -7.08
CA LYS A 104 -6.50 5.04 -8.16
C LYS A 104 -7.56 5.52 -9.16
N LEU A 105 -7.90 6.80 -9.09
CA LEU A 105 -8.81 7.43 -10.03
C LEU A 105 -8.12 7.70 -11.38
N GLY A 106 -8.88 7.63 -12.47
CA GLY A 106 -8.46 8.14 -13.77
C GLY A 106 -8.23 9.66 -13.72
N ARG A 107 -7.38 10.19 -14.59
CA ARG A 107 -7.32 11.65 -14.78
C ARG A 107 -8.70 12.12 -15.25
N ARG A 108 -9.34 12.99 -14.47
CA ARG A 108 -10.48 13.77 -14.96
C ARG A 108 -9.95 14.65 -16.10
N ARG A 109 -10.52 14.50 -17.29
CA ARG A 109 -10.38 15.46 -18.39
C ARG A 109 -11.16 16.73 -18.03
#